data_AF-A0A1Y4QM24-F1
#
_entry.id   AF-A0A1Y4QM24-F1
#
_cell.length_a   1.000
_cell.length_b   1.000
_cell.length_c   1.000
_cell.angle_alpha   90.00
_cell.angle_beta   90.00
_cell.angle_gamma   90.00
#
_symmetry.space_group_name_H-M   'P 1'
#
loop_
_entity.id
_entity.type
_entity.pdbx_description
1 polymer ?
#
loop_
_entity_poly.entity_id
_entity_poly.type
_entity_poly.pdbx_seq_one_letter_code
_entity_poly.pdbx_strand_id
1 'polypeptide(L)'
;LQNYRNELPLSKLGPEPFDATCNELYEKIHKSKLPIKHVLLEQNIIAGIGNIYANEICFAMGLDPNTPASNLTKKSVQELIDVSCKILNEAIEQGGTTIHSFSANGIDGLFQVKLKAHMQKICPICNGPISKIKIKGRGTYYCPHCQKRRR
;
A
#
# COMPACT_ATOMS: atom_id res chain seq x y z
N LEU A 1 30.92 6.44 0.71
CA LEU A 1 29.45 6.44 0.85
C LEU A 1 28.71 5.92 -0.40
N GLN A 2 29.38 5.41 -1.46
CA GLN A 2 28.71 5.08 -2.74
C GLN A 2 28.10 3.66 -2.85
N ASN A 3 28.45 2.70 -1.97
CA ASN A 3 28.15 1.27 -2.19
C ASN A 3 26.99 0.69 -1.38
N TYR A 4 26.37 1.46 -0.47
CA TYR A 4 25.35 0.92 0.45
C TYR A 4 24.11 0.34 -0.26
N ARG A 5 23.76 0.84 -1.45
CA ARG A 5 22.66 0.28 -2.27
C ARG A 5 22.92 -1.15 -2.72
N ASN A 6 24.18 -1.55 -2.85
CA ASN A 6 24.58 -2.89 -3.29
C ASN A 6 24.74 -3.86 -2.11
N GLU A 7 24.63 -3.38 -0.87
CA GLU A 7 24.74 -4.18 0.34
C GLU A 7 23.35 -4.64 0.80
N LEU A 8 23.30 -5.80 1.45
CA LEU A 8 22.07 -6.27 2.09
C LEU A 8 21.74 -5.40 3.30
N PRO A 9 20.46 -5.09 3.56
CA PRO A 9 19.27 -5.60 2.86
C PRO A 9 18.85 -4.78 1.62
N LEU A 10 19.51 -3.65 1.34
CA LEU A 10 19.05 -2.67 0.35
C LEU A 10 19.13 -3.16 -1.08
N SER A 11 20.09 -4.02 -1.40
CA SER A 11 20.22 -4.63 -2.74
C SER A 11 19.06 -5.56 -3.13
N LYS A 12 18.20 -5.94 -2.18
CA LYS A 12 17.00 -6.75 -2.43
C LYS A 12 15.71 -5.93 -2.52
N LEU A 13 15.77 -4.61 -2.39
CA LEU A 13 14.59 -3.77 -2.50
C LEU A 13 14.07 -3.75 -3.95
N GLY A 14 12.75 -3.78 -4.09
CA GLY A 14 12.07 -3.46 -5.33
C GLY A 14 12.12 -1.95 -5.59
N PRO A 15 11.61 -1.50 -6.75
CA PRO A 15 11.49 -0.08 -7.03
C PRO A 15 10.56 0.61 -6.02
N GLU A 16 10.82 1.88 -5.74
CA GLU A 16 9.82 2.74 -5.11
C GLU A 16 8.68 3.02 -6.11
N PRO A 17 7.45 3.33 -5.67
CA PRO A 17 6.33 3.54 -6.59
C PRO A 17 6.61 4.61 -7.64
N PHE A 18 7.39 5.64 -7.30
CA PHE A 18 7.76 6.74 -8.20
C PHE A 18 8.67 6.30 -9.35
N ASP A 19 9.46 5.23 -9.15
CA ASP A 19 10.41 4.70 -10.13
C ASP A 19 9.91 3.41 -10.79
N ALA A 20 8.81 2.85 -10.31
CA ALA A 20 8.28 1.57 -10.79
C ALA A 20 7.68 1.70 -12.20
N THR A 21 8.08 0.80 -13.10
CA THR A 21 7.41 0.68 -14.40
C THR A 21 6.32 -0.39 -14.36
N CYS A 22 5.22 -0.16 -15.09
CA CYS A 22 4.12 -1.12 -15.12
C CYS A 22 4.54 -2.52 -15.62
N ASN A 23 5.41 -2.59 -16.62
CA ASN A 23 5.90 -3.88 -17.14
C ASN A 23 6.66 -4.66 -16.07
N GLU A 24 7.64 -4.03 -15.42
CA GLU A 24 8.46 -4.69 -14.40
C GLU A 24 7.61 -5.14 -13.21
N LEU A 25 6.75 -4.24 -12.70
CA LEU A 25 5.94 -4.54 -11.54
C LEU A 25 4.89 -5.63 -11.85
N TYR A 26 4.31 -5.61 -13.06
CA TYR A 26 3.36 -6.62 -13.49
C TYR A 26 4.00 -8.02 -13.52
N GLU A 27 5.21 -8.15 -14.07
CA GLU A 27 5.93 -9.42 -14.10
C GLU A 27 6.24 -10.00 -12.71
N LYS A 28 6.46 -9.13 -11.71
CA LYS A 28 6.66 -9.54 -10.31
C LYS A 28 5.32 -9.92 -9.65
N ILE A 29 4.29 -9.10 -9.81
CA ILE A 29 2.98 -9.24 -9.16
C ILE A 29 2.21 -10.45 -9.71
N HIS A 30 2.17 -10.64 -11.03
CA HIS A 30 1.28 -11.61 -11.66
C HIS A 30 1.68 -13.08 -11.36
N LYS A 31 2.92 -13.31 -10.94
CA LYS A 31 3.41 -14.64 -10.53
C LYS A 31 2.91 -15.06 -9.14
N SER A 32 2.39 -14.13 -8.34
CA SER A 32 2.02 -14.36 -6.96
C SER A 32 0.54 -14.65 -6.80
N LYS A 33 0.19 -15.83 -6.26
CA LYS A 33 -1.18 -16.15 -5.84
C LYS A 33 -1.54 -15.58 -4.47
N LEU A 34 -0.62 -14.86 -3.84
CA LEU A 34 -0.83 -14.28 -2.52
C LEU A 34 -1.80 -13.09 -2.59
N PRO A 35 -2.48 -12.75 -1.48
CA PRO A 35 -3.28 -11.53 -1.38
C PRO A 35 -2.52 -10.28 -1.80
N ILE A 36 -3.15 -9.41 -2.60
CA ILE A 36 -2.54 -8.17 -3.08
C ILE A 36 -2.05 -7.27 -1.94
N LYS A 37 -2.78 -7.22 -0.82
CA LYS A 37 -2.36 -6.44 0.36
C LYS A 37 -1.09 -7.00 1.00
N HIS A 38 -0.84 -8.30 0.87
CA HIS A 38 0.43 -8.89 1.31
C HIS A 38 1.55 -8.55 0.32
N VAL A 39 1.30 -8.67 -0.98
CA VAL A 39 2.26 -8.32 -2.03
C VAL A 39 2.70 -6.85 -1.94
N LEU A 40 1.79 -5.92 -1.64
CA LEU A 40 2.11 -4.51 -1.40
C LEU A 40 3.04 -4.27 -0.20
N LEU A 41 3.18 -5.23 0.71
CA LEU A 41 4.09 -5.14 1.86
C LEU A 41 5.47 -5.77 1.59
N GLU A 42 5.60 -6.53 0.52
CA GLU A 42 6.84 -7.19 0.15
C GLU A 42 7.81 -6.18 -0.46
N GLN A 43 8.79 -5.76 0.35
CA GLN A 43 9.73 -4.69 -0.01
C GLN A 43 10.64 -5.04 -1.20
N ASN A 44 10.73 -6.33 -1.58
CA ASN A 44 11.43 -6.78 -2.79
C ASN A 44 10.59 -6.65 -4.07
N ILE A 45 9.27 -6.49 -3.94
CA ILE A 45 8.35 -6.26 -5.06
C ILE A 45 8.19 -4.75 -5.28
N ILE A 46 7.84 -4.03 -4.21
CA ILE A 46 7.68 -2.58 -4.22
C ILE A 46 8.09 -2.02 -2.85
N ALA A 47 9.07 -1.12 -2.84
CA ALA A 47 9.60 -0.56 -1.61
C ALA A 47 8.76 0.63 -1.11
N GLY A 48 8.87 0.97 0.17
CA GLY A 48 8.26 2.19 0.74
C GLY A 48 6.78 2.09 1.07
N ILE A 49 6.09 1.01 0.67
CA ILE A 49 4.68 0.80 1.02
C ILE A 49 4.56 0.04 2.36
N GLY A 50 4.12 0.77 3.40
CA GLY A 50 3.81 0.23 4.72
C GLY A 50 2.36 -0.22 4.89
N ASN A 51 2.01 -0.74 6.08
CA ASN A 51 0.67 -1.28 6.34
C ASN A 51 -0.47 -0.26 6.22
N ILE A 52 -0.22 1.00 6.58
CA ILE A 52 -1.22 2.06 6.45
C ILE A 52 -1.52 2.29 4.97
N TYR A 53 -0.49 2.64 4.19
CA TYR A 53 -0.60 2.90 2.76
C TYR A 53 -1.15 1.70 1.98
N ALA A 54 -0.76 0.47 2.33
CA ALA A 54 -1.32 -0.72 1.67
C ALA A 54 -2.84 -0.85 1.83
N ASN A 55 -3.40 -0.45 2.99
CA ASN A 55 -4.86 -0.43 3.16
C ASN A 55 -5.51 0.71 2.36
N GLU A 56 -4.91 1.90 2.38
CA GLU A 56 -5.40 3.07 1.65
C GLU A 56 -5.37 2.85 0.13
N ILE A 57 -4.31 2.24 -0.40
CA ILE A 57 -4.18 1.88 -1.82
C ILE A 57 -5.27 0.89 -2.22
N CYS A 58 -5.44 -0.20 -1.46
CA CYS A 58 -6.51 -1.17 -1.74
C CYS A 58 -7.89 -0.50 -1.71
N PHE A 59 -8.12 0.43 -0.77
CA PHE A 59 -9.37 1.16 -0.66
C PHE A 59 -9.60 2.11 -1.85
N ALA A 60 -8.59 2.90 -2.20
CA ALA A 60 -8.65 3.85 -3.31
C ALA A 60 -8.88 3.15 -4.67
N MET A 61 -8.33 1.94 -4.86
CA MET A 61 -8.55 1.12 -6.05
C MET A 61 -9.87 0.32 -6.04
N GLY A 62 -10.67 0.39 -4.97
CA GLY A 62 -11.84 -0.46 -4.80
C GLY A 62 -11.51 -1.96 -4.83
N LEU A 63 -10.31 -2.32 -4.38
CA LEU A 63 -9.75 -3.67 -4.50
C LEU A 63 -9.87 -4.43 -3.17
N ASP A 64 -10.52 -5.60 -3.18
CA ASP A 64 -10.51 -6.47 -1.99
C ASP A 64 -9.06 -6.85 -1.66
N PRO A 65 -8.58 -6.62 -0.42
CA PRO A 65 -7.19 -6.88 -0.05
C PRO A 65 -6.80 -8.38 -0.15
N ASN A 66 -7.75 -9.31 -0.20
CA ASN A 66 -7.58 -10.75 -0.45
C ASN A 66 -7.64 -11.14 -1.93
N THR A 67 -7.75 -10.17 -2.85
CA THR A 67 -7.61 -10.45 -4.28
C THR A 67 -6.24 -11.08 -4.53
N PRO A 68 -6.16 -12.27 -5.17
CA PRO A 68 -4.88 -12.82 -5.57
C PRO A 68 -4.14 -11.83 -6.47
N ALA A 69 -2.86 -11.58 -6.20
CA ALA A 69 -2.09 -10.60 -6.95
C ALA A 69 -1.99 -10.97 -8.44
N SER A 70 -1.98 -12.27 -8.75
CA SER A 70 -2.10 -12.85 -10.08
C SER A 70 -3.37 -12.47 -10.85
N ASN A 71 -4.39 -11.95 -10.18
CA ASN A 71 -5.65 -11.54 -10.83
C ASN A 71 -5.63 -10.06 -11.26
N LEU A 72 -4.54 -9.32 -10.98
CA LEU A 72 -4.41 -7.95 -11.45
C LEU A 72 -3.99 -7.95 -12.91
N THR A 73 -4.79 -7.29 -13.76
CA THR A 73 -4.41 -7.02 -15.14
C THR A 73 -3.28 -6.00 -15.22
N LYS A 74 -2.59 -5.91 -16.35
CA LYS A 74 -1.56 -4.89 -16.59
C LYS A 74 -2.09 -3.47 -16.34
N LYS A 75 -3.32 -3.17 -16.79
CA LYS A 75 -4.01 -1.91 -16.48
C LYS A 75 -4.21 -1.69 -14.98
N SER A 76 -4.54 -2.74 -14.24
CA SER A 76 -4.68 -2.71 -12.78
C SER A 76 -3.36 -2.38 -12.08
N VAL A 77 -2.25 -2.88 -12.62
CA VAL A 77 -0.91 -2.61 -12.08
C VAL A 77 -0.49 -1.17 -12.37
N GLN A 78 -0.80 -0.63 -13.55
CA GLN A 78 -0.59 0.80 -13.80
C GLN A 78 -1.42 1.66 -12.83
N GLU A 79 -2.71 1.36 -12.66
CA GLU A 79 -3.57 2.02 -11.67
C GLU A 79 -2.99 1.93 -10.25
N LEU A 80 -2.44 0.78 -9.87
CA LEU A 80 -1.78 0.58 -8.57
C LEU A 80 -0.59 1.52 -8.39
N ILE A 81 0.26 1.67 -9.41
CA ILE A 81 1.40 2.59 -9.37
C ILE A 81 0.90 4.03 -9.19
N ASP A 82 -0.05 4.46 -10.03
CA ASP A 82 -0.58 5.82 -10.01
C ASP A 82 -1.21 6.18 -8.65
N VAL A 83 -2.03 5.26 -8.10
CA VAL A 83 -2.66 5.42 -6.79
C VAL A 83 -1.62 5.40 -5.66
N SER A 84 -0.60 4.56 -5.75
CA SER A 84 0.48 4.51 -4.75
C SER A 84 1.26 5.82 -4.72
N CYS A 85 1.67 6.33 -5.88
CA CYS A 85 2.34 7.62 -6.01
C CYS A 85 1.50 8.76 -5.44
N LYS A 86 0.20 8.79 -5.76
CA LYS A 86 -0.73 9.79 -5.24
C LYS A 86 -0.80 9.78 -3.71
N ILE A 87 -1.04 8.60 -3.11
CA ILE A 87 -1.17 8.46 -1.66
C ILE A 87 0.15 8.81 -0.94
N LEU A 88 1.29 8.41 -1.50
CA LEU A 88 2.59 8.73 -0.93
C LEU A 88 2.91 10.23 -1.05
N ASN A 89 2.59 10.87 -2.18
CA ASN A 89 2.74 12.32 -2.32
C ASN A 89 1.85 13.08 -1.33
N GLU A 90 0.58 12.68 -1.19
CA GLU A 90 -0.33 13.27 -0.18
C GLU A 90 0.24 13.11 1.24
N ALA A 91 0.90 11.99 1.54
CA ALA A 91 1.57 11.78 2.81
C ALA A 91 2.83 12.65 2.96
N ILE A 92 3.66 12.77 1.93
CA ILE A 92 4.88 13.60 1.94
C ILE A 92 4.53 15.08 2.13
N GLU A 93 3.53 15.59 1.40
CA GLU A 93 3.03 16.96 1.54
C GLU A 93 2.52 17.26 2.95
N GLN A 94 1.97 16.24 3.61
CA GLN A 94 1.52 16.30 5.00
C GLN A 94 2.61 15.89 6.00
N GLY A 95 3.89 15.81 5.63
CA GLY A 95 4.97 15.48 6.57
C GLY A 95 4.96 14.04 7.12
N GLY A 96 4.18 13.14 6.50
CA GLY A 96 4.11 11.70 6.80
C GLY A 96 2.93 11.28 7.71
N THR A 97 2.81 9.98 7.96
CA THR A 97 1.86 9.43 8.96
C THR A 97 2.57 9.23 10.30
N THR A 98 2.32 10.08 11.28
CA THR A 98 2.79 9.84 12.65
C THR A 98 1.81 8.91 13.37
N ILE A 99 2.01 7.60 13.27
CA ILE A 99 1.29 6.64 14.12
C ILE A 99 2.28 6.06 15.15
N HIS A 100 2.28 6.67 16.33
CA HIS A 100 2.77 6.19 17.62
C HIS A 100 4.26 5.90 17.90
N SER A 101 5.22 5.89 16.96
CA SER A 101 6.62 5.59 17.38
C SER A 101 7.78 6.12 16.53
N PHE A 102 7.56 6.89 15.47
CA PHE A 102 8.67 7.39 14.63
C PHE A 102 8.61 8.90 14.50
N SER A 103 9.38 9.58 15.35
CA SER A 103 9.71 10.99 15.27
C SER A 103 11.21 11.10 15.01
N ALA A 104 11.60 11.49 13.79
CA ALA A 104 13.01 11.71 13.47
C ALA A 104 13.57 12.98 14.13
N ASN A 105 12.71 13.95 14.48
CA ASN A 105 13.11 15.30 14.89
C ASN A 105 12.43 15.81 16.18
N GLY A 106 11.79 14.95 16.99
CA GLY A 106 11.12 15.38 18.23
C GLY A 106 9.92 16.32 18.06
N ILE A 107 9.49 16.58 16.82
CA ILE A 107 8.21 17.23 16.52
C ILE A 107 7.18 16.10 16.45
N ASP A 108 6.32 15.99 17.46
CA ASP A 108 5.11 15.19 17.35
C ASP A 108 4.29 15.78 16.20
N GLY A 109 4.25 15.06 15.08
CA GLY A 109 3.66 15.52 13.84
C GLY A 109 2.19 15.87 14.03
N LEU A 110 1.88 17.16 13.97
CA LEU A 110 0.52 17.72 13.89
C LEU A 110 -0.23 17.32 12.61
N PHE A 111 0.33 16.45 11.78
CA PHE A 111 -0.22 16.10 10.49
C PHE A 111 -0.81 14.70 10.49
N GLN A 112 -2.13 14.66 10.43
CA GLN A 112 -2.88 13.42 10.25
C GLN A 112 -3.19 13.29 8.77
N VAL A 113 -2.53 12.35 8.08
CA VAL A 113 -3.03 11.86 6.79
C VAL A 113 -4.50 11.50 6.98
N LYS A 114 -5.38 12.06 6.14
CA LYS A 114 -6.81 11.73 6.15
C LYS A 114 -7.01 10.31 5.67
N LEU A 115 -6.93 9.36 6.59
CA LEU A 115 -7.13 7.93 6.33
C LEU A 115 -8.59 7.65 5.99
N LYS A 116 -8.83 6.93 4.91
CA LYS A 116 -10.17 6.56 4.43
C LYS A 116 -10.58 5.16 4.85
N ALA A 117 -9.61 4.26 5.07
CA ALA A 117 -9.88 2.89 5.49
C ALA A 117 -9.15 2.51 6.78
N HIS A 118 -7.86 2.83 6.89
CA HIS A 118 -7.03 2.40 8.02
C HIS A 118 -7.55 2.98 9.34
N MET A 119 -7.84 2.09 10.29
CA MET A 119 -8.42 2.43 11.61
C MET A 119 -9.77 3.18 11.56
N GLN A 120 -10.40 3.26 10.39
CA GLN A 120 -11.74 3.84 10.26
C GLN A 120 -12.82 2.83 10.65
N LYS A 121 -13.97 3.34 11.09
CA LYS A 121 -15.15 2.54 11.43
C LYS A 121 -16.21 2.58 10.32
N ILE A 122 -16.30 3.70 9.60
CA ILE A 122 -17.32 3.98 8.60
C ILE A 122 -16.63 4.30 7.27
N CYS A 123 -17.11 3.69 6.20
CA CYS A 123 -16.63 3.94 4.85
C CYS A 123 -17.07 5.35 4.40
N PRO A 124 -16.15 6.22 3.95
CA PRO A 124 -16.51 7.56 3.49
C PRO A 124 -17.25 7.58 2.13
N ILE A 125 -17.32 6.45 1.42
CA ILE A 125 -17.98 6.35 0.11
C ILE A 125 -19.43 5.86 0.25
N CYS A 126 -19.66 4.80 1.04
CA CYS A 126 -20.97 4.15 1.12
C CYS A 126 -21.63 4.20 2.51
N ASN A 127 -21.00 4.87 3.48
CA ASN A 127 -21.43 4.95 4.88
C ASN A 127 -21.59 3.59 5.61
N GLY A 128 -21.20 2.49 4.97
CA GLY A 128 -21.20 1.15 5.55
C GLY A 128 -20.00 0.92 6.48
N PRO A 129 -20.00 -0.18 7.26
CA PRO A 129 -18.92 -0.46 8.21
C PRO A 129 -17.61 -0.82 7.49
N ILE A 130 -16.49 -0.33 8.02
CA ILE A 130 -15.14 -0.82 7.69
C ILE A 130 -14.87 -2.08 8.51
N SER A 131 -14.48 -3.14 7.81
CA SER A 131 -14.12 -4.42 8.42
C SER A 131 -12.62 -4.48 8.70
N LYS A 132 -12.26 -5.04 9.86
CA LYS A 132 -10.88 -5.35 10.23
C LYS A 132 -10.65 -6.86 10.16
N ILE A 133 -9.74 -7.28 9.30
CA ILE A 133 -9.29 -8.67 9.17
C ILE A 133 -7.77 -8.75 9.37
N LYS A 134 -7.23 -9.96 9.40
CA LYS A 134 -5.78 -10.21 9.46
C LYS A 134 -5.35 -10.95 8.19
N ILE A 135 -4.48 -10.34 7.40
CA ILE A 135 -3.88 -10.98 6.22
C ILE A 135 -2.42 -11.22 6.54
N LYS A 136 -2.00 -12.49 6.57
CA LYS A 136 -0.61 -12.90 6.87
C LYS A 136 -0.03 -12.21 8.12
N GLY A 137 -0.82 -12.19 9.21
CA GLY A 137 -0.39 -11.58 10.47
C GLY A 137 -0.60 -10.06 10.58
N ARG A 138 -0.87 -9.36 9.46
CA ARG A 138 -0.98 -7.90 9.42
C ARG A 138 -2.43 -7.44 9.47
N GLY A 139 -2.73 -6.48 10.34
CA GLY A 139 -4.07 -5.88 10.46
C GLY A 139 -4.47 -5.14 9.19
N THR A 140 -5.62 -5.49 8.63
CA THR A 140 -6.13 -5.00 7.35
C THR A 140 -7.50 -4.40 7.56
N TYR A 141 -7.66 -3.16 7.11
CA TYR A 141 -8.94 -2.45 7.15
C TYR A 141 -9.44 -2.28 5.73
N TYR A 142 -10.71 -2.61 5.49
CA TYR A 142 -11.30 -2.53 4.15
C TYR A 142 -12.83 -2.41 4.22
N CYS A 143 -13.45 -1.85 3.19
CA CYS A 143 -14.91 -1.79 3.04
C CYS A 143 -15.40 -2.97 2.19
N PRO A 144 -16.21 -3.91 2.73
CA PRO A 144 -16.73 -5.04 1.94
C PRO A 144 -17.73 -4.62 0.85
N HIS A 145 -18.32 -3.42 0.97
CA HIS A 145 -19.25 -2.89 -0.02
C HIS A 145 -18.50 -2.25 -1.21
N CYS A 146 -17.51 -1.39 -0.94
CA CYS A 146 -16.80 -0.65 -1.97
C CYS A 146 -15.63 -1.41 -2.59
N GLN A 147 -15.03 -2.36 -1.87
CA GLN A 147 -13.88 -3.12 -2.36
C GLN A 147 -14.33 -4.51 -2.85
N LYS A 148 -14.06 -4.81 -4.13
CA LYS A 148 -14.48 -6.05 -4.78
C LYS A 148 -13.29 -6.93 -5.12
N ARG A 149 -13.50 -8.24 -4.99
CA ARG A 149 -12.51 -9.24 -5.34
C ARG A 149 -12.44 -9.39 -6.86
N ARG A 150 -11.26 -9.15 -7.45
CA ARG A 150 -11.01 -9.42 -8.88
C ARG A 150 -10.84 -10.93 -9.06
N ARG A 151 -11.54 -11.52 -10.02
CA ARG A 151 -11.53 -12.96 -10.31
C ARG A 151 -10.69 -13.25 -11.54
#